data_AF-A0A2I0WWU8-F1
#
_entry.id   AF-A0A2I0WWU8-F1
#
_cell.length_a   1.000
_cell.length_b   1.000
_cell.length_c   1.000
_cell.angle_alpha   90.00
_cell.angle_beta   90.00
_cell.angle_gamma   90.00
#
_symmetry.space_group_name_H-M   'P 1'
#
loop_
_entity.id
_entity.type
_entity.pdbx_description
1 polymer ?
#
loop_
_entity_poly.entity_id
_entity_poly.type
_entity_poly.pdbx_seq_one_letter_code
_entity_poly.pdbx_strand_id
1 'polypeptide(L)'
;MVSIRRRTKCIDSIKQEDGTVVSEQSDISNAIYGFFEQKWMVQGIIEDGWPSLKSQKNYLAQFAGVLDGEVTKDEIWAVVRSLGRNKAPGGDGITASFFKYF
;
A
#
# COMPACT_ATOMS: atom_id res chain seq x y z
N MET A 1 0.12 -39.13 -17.44
CA MET A 1 0.11 -38.46 -16.11
C MET A 1 0.88 -37.15 -16.25
N VAL A 2 0.19 -36.02 -16.17
CA VAL A 2 0.84 -34.70 -16.23
C VAL A 2 1.36 -34.37 -14.83
N SER A 3 2.68 -34.39 -14.66
CA SER A 3 3.33 -33.90 -13.43
C SER A 3 3.20 -32.39 -13.39
N ILE A 4 2.26 -31.88 -12.61
CA ILE A 4 2.19 -30.46 -12.26
C ILE A 4 3.39 -30.21 -11.35
N ARG A 5 4.50 -29.75 -11.93
CA ARG A 5 5.61 -29.18 -11.16
C ARG A 5 5.06 -27.95 -10.45
N ARG A 6 4.64 -28.09 -9.19
CA ARG A 6 4.36 -26.96 -8.30
C ARG A 6 5.67 -26.18 -8.21
N ARG A 7 5.81 -25.10 -8.99
CA ARG A 7 6.84 -24.10 -8.75
C ARG A 7 6.45 -23.40 -7.46
N THR A 8 6.98 -23.90 -6.35
CA THR A 8 6.96 -23.18 -5.08
C THR A 8 7.66 -21.85 -5.34
N LYS A 9 6.95 -20.74 -5.11
CA LYS A 9 7.56 -19.40 -5.24
C LYS A 9 8.37 -19.13 -3.98
N CYS A 10 9.57 -19.69 -3.92
CA CYS A 10 10.55 -19.43 -2.86
C CYS A 10 11.77 -18.72 -3.43
N ILE A 11 12.50 -18.05 -2.55
CA ILE A 11 13.83 -17.51 -2.86
C ILE A 11 14.81 -18.64 -2.56
N ASP A 12 15.54 -19.10 -3.57
CA ASP A 12 16.41 -20.28 -3.45
C ASP A 12 17.77 -19.96 -2.82
N SER A 13 18.21 -18.70 -2.89
CA SER A 13 19.43 -18.23 -2.23
C SER A 13 19.46 -16.71 -2.12
N ILE A 14 20.22 -16.20 -1.15
CA ILE A 14 20.50 -14.77 -0.98
C ILE A 14 21.99 -14.56 -0.68
N LYS A 15 22.55 -13.48 -1.23
CA LYS A 15 23.92 -13.05 -0.96
C LYS A 15 23.92 -12.01 0.15
N GLN A 16 24.73 -12.23 1.19
CA GLN A 16 24.89 -11.33 2.33
C GLN A 16 25.92 -10.23 2.03
N GLU A 17 26.03 -9.25 2.95
CA GLU A 17 26.95 -8.10 2.80
C GLU A 17 28.43 -8.49 2.79
N ASP A 18 28.79 -9.54 3.54
CA ASP A 18 30.15 -10.11 3.57
C ASP A 18 30.50 -10.90 2.29
N GLY A 19 29.54 -11.05 1.37
CA GLY A 19 29.69 -11.76 0.12
C GLY A 19 29.34 -13.24 0.17
N THR A 20 29.01 -13.80 1.35
CA THR A 20 28.57 -15.19 1.51
C THR A 20 27.18 -15.41 0.90
N VAL A 21 26.89 -16.64 0.47
CA VAL A 21 25.60 -17.02 -0.11
C VAL A 21 24.96 -18.07 0.78
N VAL A 22 23.72 -17.81 1.21
CA VAL A 22 22.93 -18.78 1.98
C VAL A 22 21.76 -19.28 1.14
N SER A 23 21.52 -20.59 1.21
CA SER A 23 20.46 -21.29 0.47
C SER A 23 19.47 -22.00 1.40
N GLU A 24 19.80 -22.13 2.69
CA GLU A 24 18.90 -22.69 3.69
C GLU A 24 17.76 -21.71 3.99
N GLN A 25 16.52 -22.19 3.97
CA GLN A 25 15.35 -21.31 4.01
C GLN A 25 15.21 -20.54 5.33
N SER A 26 15.68 -21.10 6.44
CA SER A 26 15.79 -20.42 7.75
C SER A 26 16.77 -19.26 7.70
N ASP A 27 17.90 -19.46 7.03
CA ASP A 27 18.98 -18.48 6.97
C ASP A 27 18.62 -17.35 6.01
N ILE A 28 17.95 -17.67 4.90
CA ILE A 28 17.35 -16.68 4.01
C ILE A 28 16.33 -15.82 4.77
N SER A 29 15.47 -16.46 5.58
CA SER A 29 14.49 -15.76 6.41
C SER A 29 15.19 -14.82 7.40
N ASN A 30 16.18 -15.31 8.14
CA ASN A 30 16.94 -14.52 9.11
C ASN A 30 17.70 -13.36 8.45
N ALA A 31 18.29 -13.57 7.28
CA ALA A 31 18.98 -12.52 6.53
C ALA A 31 18.01 -11.40 6.12
N ILE A 32 16.81 -11.75 5.65
CA ILE A 32 15.78 -10.77 5.28
C ILE A 32 15.28 -10.02 6.53
N TYR A 33 14.98 -10.73 7.61
CA TYR A 33 14.52 -10.10 8.86
C TYR A 33 15.58 -9.16 9.43
N GLY A 34 16.83 -9.61 9.55
CA GLY A 34 17.92 -8.79 10.09
C GLY A 34 18.18 -7.53 9.25
N PHE A 35 18.16 -7.65 7.93
CA PHE A 35 18.30 -6.48 7.04
C PHE A 35 17.20 -5.44 7.30
N PHE A 36 15.96 -5.89 7.39
CA PHE A 36 14.82 -5.00 7.55
C PHE A 36 14.69 -4.45 8.98
N GLU A 37 15.02 -5.26 9.98
CA GLU A 37 15.15 -4.80 11.36
C GLU A 37 16.18 -3.68 11.46
N GLN A 38 17.36 -3.82 10.86
CA GLN A 38 18.37 -2.75 10.85
C GLN A 38 17.94 -1.53 10.03
N LYS A 39 17.27 -1.74 8.90
CA LYS A 39 16.77 -0.67 8.03
C LYS A 39 15.69 0.17 8.71
N TRP A 40 14.84 -0.46 9.51
CA TRP A 40 13.73 0.20 10.22
C TRP A 40 13.97 0.40 11.71
N MET A 41 15.11 -0.04 12.24
CA MET A 41 15.62 0.48 13.50
C MET A 41 15.65 2.00 13.37
N VAL A 42 15.14 2.67 14.40
CA VAL A 42 14.97 4.12 14.42
C VAL A 42 16.34 4.79 14.29
N GLN A 43 16.78 4.97 13.06
CA GLN A 43 17.79 5.94 12.70
C GLN A 43 17.07 7.28 12.85
N GLY A 44 17.60 8.17 13.70
CA GLY A 44 17.01 9.48 13.91
C GLY A 44 16.66 10.13 12.57
N ILE A 45 15.49 10.75 12.48
CA ILE A 45 15.07 11.41 11.23
C ILE A 45 16.08 12.52 10.95
N ILE A 46 16.91 12.34 9.92
CA ILE A 46 17.81 13.38 9.42
C ILE A 46 16.97 14.27 8.51
N GLU A 47 16.43 15.35 9.08
CA GLU A 47 15.68 16.37 8.33
C GLU A 47 16.60 17.29 7.50
N ASP A 48 17.92 17.18 7.70
CA ASP A 48 18.89 17.99 6.96
C ASP A 48 18.88 17.65 5.47
N GLY A 49 18.74 18.68 4.63
CA GLY A 49 18.57 18.54 3.18
C GLY A 49 17.15 18.18 2.70
N TRP A 50 16.19 17.96 3.59
CA TRP A 50 14.79 17.77 3.16
C TRP A 50 14.21 19.10 2.64
N PRO A 51 13.37 19.06 1.60
CA PRO A 51 12.66 20.25 1.16
C PRO A 51 11.77 20.77 2.28
N SER A 52 11.79 22.09 2.51
CA SER A 52 10.90 22.73 3.48
C SER A 52 9.46 22.41 3.14
N LEU A 53 8.78 21.70 4.05
CA LEU A 53 7.35 21.40 3.92
C LEU A 53 6.44 22.54 4.37
N LYS A 54 6.98 23.73 4.67
CA LYS A 54 6.20 24.84 5.24
C LYS A 54 5.08 25.30 4.31
N SER A 55 5.33 25.37 3.00
CA SER A 55 4.31 25.74 2.01
C SER A 55 3.25 24.64 1.87
N GLN A 56 3.63 23.35 1.89
CA GLN A 56 2.68 22.24 1.88
C GLN A 56 1.85 22.18 3.17
N LYS A 57 2.42 22.50 4.34
CA LYS A 57 1.68 22.55 5.61
C LYS A 57 0.53 23.56 5.58
N ASN A 58 0.76 24.73 4.97
CA ASN A 58 -0.30 25.74 4.80
C ASN A 58 -1.42 25.23 3.87
N TYR A 59 -1.05 24.53 2.79
CA TYR A 59 -2.02 23.90 1.89
C TYR A 59 -2.78 22.77 2.58
N LEU A 60 -2.12 21.95 3.41
CA LEU A 60 -2.76 20.85 4.14
C LEU A 60 -3.70 21.35 5.24
N ALA A 61 -3.36 22.44 5.91
CA ALA A 61 -4.23 23.04 6.94
C ALA A 61 -5.62 23.41 6.40
N GLN A 62 -5.71 23.78 5.11
CA GLN A 62 -6.99 24.12 4.47
C GLN A 62 -7.87 22.88 4.23
N PHE A 63 -7.29 21.67 4.18
CA PHE A 63 -8.02 20.41 4.02
C PHE A 63 -8.21 19.66 5.33
N ALA A 64 -7.53 20.03 6.41
CA ALA A 64 -7.66 19.35 7.69
C ALA A 64 -9.13 19.23 8.12
N GLY A 65 -9.89 20.32 8.03
CA GLY A 65 -11.33 20.30 8.33
C GLY A 65 -12.18 19.47 7.36
N VAL A 66 -11.73 19.26 6.12
CA VAL A 66 -12.41 18.40 5.13
C VAL A 66 -12.11 16.93 5.41
N LEU A 67 -10.88 16.61 5.84
CA LEU A 67 -10.45 15.26 6.17
C LEU A 67 -11.01 14.77 7.51
N ASP A 68 -11.15 15.67 8.48
CA ASP A 68 -11.71 15.39 9.80
C ASP A 68 -13.25 15.57 9.85
N GLY A 69 -13.84 16.07 8.75
CA GLY A 69 -15.28 16.29 8.65
C GLY A 69 -16.08 15.00 8.54
N GLU A 70 -17.33 15.02 9.02
CA GLU A 70 -18.24 13.90 8.82
C GLU A 70 -18.65 13.79 7.35
N VAL A 71 -18.63 12.57 6.81
CA VAL A 71 -19.15 12.29 5.46
C VAL A 71 -20.67 12.35 5.51
N THR A 72 -21.25 13.29 4.76
CA THR A 72 -22.70 13.52 4.73
C THR A 72 -23.40 12.62 3.71
N LYS A 73 -24.70 12.37 3.93
CA LYS A 73 -25.53 11.63 2.96
C LYS A 73 -25.60 12.34 1.60
N ASP A 74 -25.62 13.67 1.60
CA ASP A 74 -25.71 14.46 0.38
C ASP A 74 -24.45 14.35 -0.47
N GLU A 75 -23.26 14.35 0.15
CA GLU A 75 -21.99 14.09 -0.53
C GLU A 75 -21.95 12.69 -1.14
N ILE A 76 -22.35 11.68 -0.37
CA ILE A 76 -22.43 10.29 -0.86
C ILE A 76 -23.36 10.24 -2.08
N TRP A 77 -24.55 10.85 -1.98
CA TRP A 77 -25.52 10.82 -3.07
C TRP A 77 -25.08 11.63 -4.31
N ALA A 78 -24.37 12.74 -4.11
CA ALA A 78 -23.76 13.50 -5.20
C ALA A 78 -22.74 12.66 -5.97
N VAL A 79 -21.89 11.90 -5.26
CA VAL A 79 -20.91 10.99 -5.86
C VAL A 79 -21.61 9.83 -6.57
N VAL A 80 -22.58 9.17 -5.94
CA VAL A 80 -23.33 8.08 -6.58
C VAL A 80 -23.93 8.55 -7.91
N ARG A 81 -24.56 9.73 -7.94
CA ARG A 81 -25.13 10.31 -9.16
C ARG A 81 -24.08 10.57 -10.24
N SER A 82 -22.88 11.01 -9.89
CA SER A 82 -21.82 11.33 -10.86
C SER A 82 -21.16 10.09 -11.50
N LEU A 83 -21.32 8.89 -10.93
CA LEU A 83 -20.75 7.66 -11.49
C LEU A 83 -21.32 7.30 -12.88
N GLY A 84 -20.47 6.86 -13.80
CA GLY A 84 -20.91 6.37 -15.11
C GLY A 84 -21.78 5.11 -15.01
N ARG A 85 -22.80 4.98 -15.86
CA ARG A 85 -23.73 3.82 -15.90
C ARG A 85 -23.04 2.48 -16.19
N ASN A 86 -21.91 2.53 -16.90
CA ASN A 86 -21.18 1.35 -17.38
C ASN A 86 -19.86 1.12 -16.63
N LYS A 87 -19.74 1.62 -15.39
CA LYS A 87 -18.56 1.31 -14.57
C LYS A 87 -18.61 -0.18 -14.20
N ALA A 88 -17.55 -0.91 -14.53
CA ALA A 88 -17.43 -2.32 -14.20
C ALA A 88 -17.61 -2.54 -12.68
N PRO A 89 -18.30 -3.61 -12.27
CA PRO A 89 -18.53 -3.88 -10.85
C PRO A 89 -17.21 -4.16 -10.12
N GLY A 90 -17.21 -3.89 -8.82
CA GLY A 90 -16.11 -4.25 -7.93
C GLY A 90 -16.07 -5.75 -7.64
N GLY A 91 -15.25 -6.16 -6.68
CA GLY A 91 -15.19 -7.55 -6.21
C GLY A 91 -16.50 -8.06 -5.59
N ASP A 92 -17.42 -7.16 -5.25
CA ASP A 92 -18.76 -7.44 -4.76
C ASP A 92 -19.79 -7.70 -5.87
N GLY A 93 -19.43 -7.49 -7.14
CA GLY A 93 -20.35 -7.65 -8.27
C GLY A 93 -21.40 -6.54 -8.40
N ILE A 94 -21.42 -5.54 -7.51
CA ILE A 94 -22.44 -4.49 -7.50
C ILE A 94 -22.00 -3.34 -8.41
N THR A 95 -22.91 -2.89 -9.28
CA THR A 95 -22.66 -1.74 -10.15
C THR A 95 -23.26 -0.47 -9.57
N ALA A 96 -22.73 0.69 -9.96
CA ALA A 96 -23.26 1.99 -9.57
C ALA A 96 -24.74 2.18 -9.94
N SER A 97 -25.22 1.46 -10.96
CA SER A 97 -26.63 1.47 -11.36
C SER A 97 -27.55 0.96 -10.25
N PHE A 98 -27.14 -0.04 -9.46
CA PHE A 98 -27.95 -0.56 -8.36
C PHE A 98 -28.35 0.56 -7.40
N PHE A 99 -27.36 1.30 -6.89
CA PHE A 99 -27.58 2.43 -5.96
C PHE A 99 -28.32 3.62 -6.57
N LYS A 100 -28.44 3.69 -7.90
CA LYS A 100 -29.17 4.77 -8.58
C LYS A 100 -30.65 4.48 -8.75
N TYR A 101 -31.01 3.19 -8.80
CA TYR A 101 -32.37 2.75 -9.12
C TYR A 101 -33.11 2.15 -7.92
N PHE A 102 -32.38 1.74 -6.88
CA PHE A 102 -32.90 1.20 -5.62
C PHE A 102 -32.40 2.02 -4.45
#